data_AF-K2L7I5-F1
#
_entry.id   AF-K2L7I5-F1
#
_cell.length_a   1.000
_cell.length_b   1.000
_cell.length_c   1.000
_cell.angle_alpha   90.00
_cell.angle_beta   90.00
_cell.angle_gamma   90.00
#
_symmetry.space_group_name_H-M   'P 1'
#
loop_
_entity.id
_entity.type
_entity.pdbx_description
1 polymer ?
#
loop_
_entity_poly.entity_id
_entity_poly.type
_entity_poly.pdbx_seq_one_letter_code
_entity_poly.pdbx_strand_id
1 'polypeptide(L)'
;MKKDREKKQKYSNITDATILGSTSEESALYASANREHLSVLDKLEEISKRKINPNYINQNINQQAGYSAEIKEQAHVNANNILAGKRERVRQYDDLSSEKKPQVKKLFPNYATPKKNHEIVDYASVDEKGNVIPGTLTQSKFVGRNGTECFEKFLSKDYEKYLKNGMKMEIPLLLQRVERLVMLVRLQAHLREV
;
A
#
# COMPACT_ATOMS: atom_id res chain seq x y z
N MET A 1 12.75 27.88 -50.71
CA MET A 1 11.49 28.46 -50.17
C MET A 1 10.40 27.42 -49.89
N LYS A 2 9.82 26.70 -50.87
CA LYS A 2 8.70 25.76 -50.60
C LYS A 2 9.13 24.53 -49.77
N LYS A 3 10.24 23.88 -50.14
CA LYS A 3 10.86 22.76 -49.39
C LYS A 3 11.20 23.10 -47.94
N ASP A 4 11.65 24.33 -47.68
CA ASP A 4 12.04 24.77 -46.32
C ASP A 4 10.81 24.99 -45.42
N ARG A 5 9.69 25.46 -46.02
CA ARG A 5 8.40 25.60 -45.32
C ARG A 5 7.80 24.25 -44.98
N GLU A 6 7.82 23.29 -45.90
CA GLU A 6 7.35 21.92 -45.67
C GLU A 6 8.16 21.22 -44.58
N LYS A 7 9.49 21.38 -44.57
CA LYS A 7 10.34 20.89 -43.48
C LYS A 7 9.97 21.53 -42.14
N LYS A 8 9.86 22.86 -42.06
CA LYS A 8 9.47 23.56 -40.83
C LYS A 8 8.11 23.10 -40.30
N GLN A 9 7.13 22.92 -41.19
CA GLN A 9 5.81 22.44 -40.82
C GLN A 9 5.82 21.00 -40.32
N LYS A 10 6.60 20.12 -40.96
CA LYS A 10 6.81 18.75 -40.47
C LYS A 10 7.44 18.71 -39.08
N TYR A 11 8.45 19.54 -38.83
CA TYR A 11 9.06 19.65 -37.49
C TYR A 11 8.06 20.21 -36.46
N SER A 12 7.25 21.22 -36.80
CA SER A 12 6.18 21.72 -35.93
C SER A 12 5.20 20.62 -35.53
N ASN A 13 4.70 19.86 -36.51
CA ASN A 13 3.75 18.78 -36.26
C ASN A 13 4.34 17.67 -35.36
N ILE A 14 5.63 17.36 -35.51
CA ILE A 14 6.32 16.40 -34.65
C ILE A 14 6.45 16.96 -33.22
N THR A 15 6.83 18.23 -33.07
CA THR A 15 6.92 18.90 -31.76
C THR A 15 5.57 18.91 -31.05
N ASP A 16 4.50 19.30 -31.74
CA ASP A 16 3.14 19.34 -31.19
C ASP A 16 2.66 17.93 -30.79
N ALA A 17 2.89 16.92 -31.64
CA ALA A 17 2.58 15.53 -31.33
C ALA A 17 3.38 15.02 -30.11
N THR A 18 4.64 15.43 -29.98
CA THR A 18 5.50 15.05 -28.83
C THR A 18 4.99 15.69 -27.54
N ILE A 19 4.59 16.97 -27.57
CA ILE A 19 4.03 17.68 -26.41
C ILE A 19 2.70 17.03 -26.00
N LEU A 20 1.79 16.79 -26.94
CA LEU A 20 0.52 16.11 -26.67
C LEU A 20 0.73 14.69 -26.14
N GLY A 21 1.64 13.92 -26.73
CA GLY A 21 2.01 12.58 -26.24
C GLY A 21 2.52 12.63 -24.80
N SER A 22 3.52 13.47 -24.52
CA SER A 22 4.13 13.61 -23.20
C SER A 22 3.11 14.02 -22.13
N THR A 23 2.28 15.03 -22.43
CA THR A 23 1.24 15.50 -21.49
C THR A 23 0.15 14.46 -21.25
N SER A 24 -0.21 13.67 -22.28
CA SER A 24 -1.18 12.59 -22.14
C SER A 24 -0.64 11.44 -21.29
N GLU A 25 0.63 11.08 -21.43
CA GLU A 25 1.29 10.05 -20.64
C GLU A 25 1.41 10.47 -19.17
N GLU A 26 1.83 11.72 -18.92
CA GLU A 26 1.89 12.27 -17.55
C GLU A 26 0.51 12.29 -16.89
N SER A 27 -0.52 12.73 -17.62
CA SER A 27 -1.91 12.71 -17.13
C SER A 27 -2.38 11.31 -16.78
N ALA A 28 -2.06 10.30 -17.62
CA ALA A 28 -2.40 8.91 -17.37
C ALA A 28 -1.67 8.33 -16.15
N LEU A 29 -0.41 8.71 -15.92
CA LEU A 29 0.37 8.31 -14.75
C LEU A 29 -0.24 8.84 -13.45
N TYR A 30 -0.54 10.13 -13.37
CA TYR A 30 -1.18 10.73 -12.19
C TYR A 30 -2.60 10.19 -11.97
N ALA A 31 -3.37 9.97 -13.04
CA ALA A 31 -4.68 9.33 -12.93
C ALA A 31 -4.58 7.91 -12.33
N SER A 32 -3.55 7.15 -12.75
CA SER A 32 -3.29 5.80 -12.23
C SER A 32 -2.88 5.83 -10.76
N ALA A 33 -2.03 6.77 -10.35
CA ALA A 33 -1.65 6.96 -8.94
C ALA A 33 -2.86 7.32 -8.06
N ASN A 34 -3.72 8.24 -8.53
CA ASN A 34 -4.97 8.59 -7.85
C ASN A 34 -5.93 7.41 -7.72
N ARG A 35 -5.96 6.53 -8.73
CA ARG A 35 -6.81 5.32 -8.71
C ARG A 35 -6.47 4.39 -7.55
N GLU A 36 -5.20 4.25 -7.17
CA GLU A 36 -4.79 3.46 -5.99
C GLU A 36 -5.44 4.01 -4.71
N HIS A 37 -5.42 5.33 -4.52
CA HIS A 37 -6.05 5.97 -3.35
C HIS A 37 -7.57 5.88 -3.32
N LEU A 38 -8.22 5.87 -4.49
CA LEU A 38 -9.67 5.69 -4.61
C LEU A 38 -10.08 4.23 -4.37
N SER A 39 -9.28 3.27 -4.84
CA SER A 39 -9.58 1.83 -4.74
C SER A 39 -9.72 1.31 -3.31
N VAL A 40 -9.20 2.05 -2.33
CA VAL A 40 -9.25 1.68 -0.91
C VAL A 40 -10.42 2.29 -0.14
N LEU A 41 -11.18 3.20 -0.75
CA LEU A 41 -12.24 3.93 -0.04
C LEU A 41 -13.34 3.00 0.48
N ASP A 42 -13.79 2.04 -0.32
CA ASP A 42 -14.84 1.08 0.07
C ASP A 42 -14.42 0.25 1.29
N LYS A 43 -13.15 -0.22 1.31
CA LYS A 43 -12.59 -0.96 2.46
C LYS A 43 -12.53 -0.07 3.72
N LEU A 44 -12.14 1.19 3.58
CA LEU A 44 -12.08 2.14 4.70
C LEU A 44 -13.48 2.48 5.24
N GLU A 45 -14.47 2.59 4.35
CA GLU A 45 -15.85 2.78 4.73
C GLU A 45 -16.39 1.57 5.51
N GLU A 46 -16.12 0.35 5.05
CA GLU A 46 -16.48 -0.88 5.77
C GLU A 46 -15.88 -0.88 7.19
N ILE A 47 -14.60 -0.53 7.32
CA ILE A 47 -13.93 -0.44 8.63
C ILE A 47 -14.62 0.58 9.52
N SER A 48 -14.99 1.75 8.98
CA SER A 48 -15.63 2.83 9.74
C SER A 48 -16.97 2.39 10.36
N LYS A 49 -17.67 1.47 9.70
CA LYS A 49 -18.98 0.91 10.09
C LYS A 49 -18.88 -0.27 11.07
N ARG A 50 -17.68 -0.76 11.39
CA ARG A 50 -17.50 -1.91 12.30
C ARG A 50 -17.96 -1.57 13.72
N LYS A 51 -18.72 -2.49 14.31
CA LYS A 51 -19.27 -2.38 15.67
C LYS A 51 -18.16 -2.13 16.70
N ILE A 52 -18.41 -1.19 17.62
CA ILE A 52 -17.56 -0.89 18.75
C ILE A 52 -18.21 -1.50 20.01
N ASN A 53 -17.44 -2.29 20.75
CA ASN A 53 -17.87 -2.79 22.05
C ASN A 53 -17.66 -1.68 23.10
N PRO A 54 -18.70 -1.25 23.84
CA PRO A 54 -18.58 -0.21 24.88
C PRO A 54 -17.49 -0.48 25.92
N ASN A 55 -17.22 -1.75 26.24
CA ASN A 55 -16.20 -2.11 27.23
C ASN A 55 -14.76 -2.03 26.68
N TYR A 56 -14.61 -1.95 25.36
CA TYR A 56 -13.32 -2.01 24.67
C TYR A 56 -13.17 -0.92 23.59
N ILE A 57 -13.81 0.24 23.79
CA ILE A 57 -13.87 1.34 22.82
C ILE A 57 -12.48 1.69 22.28
N ASN A 58 -11.53 1.98 23.17
CA ASN A 58 -10.18 2.38 22.78
C ASN A 58 -9.46 1.29 21.98
N GLN A 59 -9.60 0.02 22.38
CA GLN A 59 -8.97 -1.10 21.70
C GLN A 59 -9.56 -1.29 20.30
N ASN A 60 -10.89 -1.20 20.16
CA ASN A 60 -11.55 -1.33 18.87
C ASN A 60 -11.20 -0.17 17.94
N ILE A 61 -11.17 1.06 18.45
CA ILE A 61 -10.76 2.24 17.66
C ILE A 61 -9.31 2.09 17.21
N ASN A 62 -8.40 1.69 18.10
CA ASN A 62 -6.99 1.51 17.74
C ASN A 62 -6.79 0.40 16.70
N GLN A 63 -7.54 -0.70 16.79
CA GLN A 63 -7.50 -1.77 15.78
C GLN A 63 -8.02 -1.29 14.42
N GLN A 64 -9.16 -0.57 14.40
CA GLN A 64 -9.71 -0.01 13.16
C GLN A 64 -8.78 1.05 12.55
N ALA A 65 -8.15 1.89 13.38
CA ALA A 65 -7.15 2.86 12.94
C ALA A 65 -5.89 2.18 12.40
N GLY A 66 -5.36 1.17 13.09
CA GLY A 66 -4.22 0.39 12.60
C GLY A 66 -4.48 -0.23 11.23
N TYR A 67 -5.61 -0.91 11.08
CA TYR A 67 -5.97 -1.54 9.80
C TYR A 67 -6.25 -0.50 8.69
N SER A 68 -6.80 0.67 9.04
CA SER A 68 -6.98 1.77 8.09
C SER A 68 -5.64 2.37 7.64
N ALA A 69 -4.66 2.46 8.55
CA ALA A 69 -3.33 2.97 8.28
C ALA A 69 -2.60 2.06 7.29
N GLU A 70 -2.67 0.76 7.54
CA GLU A 70 -2.11 -0.30 6.70
C GLU A 70 -2.62 -0.23 5.26
N ILE A 71 -3.93 -0.10 5.08
CA ILE A 71 -4.55 0.00 3.76
C ILE A 71 -4.12 1.29 3.04
N LYS A 72 -4.08 2.42 3.76
CA LYS A 72 -3.66 3.70 3.17
C LYS A 72 -2.18 3.72 2.81
N GLU A 73 -1.32 3.12 3.63
CA GLU A 73 0.11 3.03 3.34
C GLU A 73 0.37 2.16 2.10
N GLN A 74 -0.32 1.03 1.96
CA GLN A 74 -0.24 0.21 0.76
C GLN A 74 -0.61 1.01 -0.51
N ALA A 75 -1.72 1.75 -0.47
CA ALA A 75 -2.14 2.61 -1.59
C ALA A 75 -1.12 3.71 -1.89
N HIS A 76 -0.53 4.31 -0.85
CA HIS A 76 0.49 5.35 -0.98
C HIS A 76 1.80 4.81 -1.59
N VAL A 77 2.29 3.66 -1.14
CA VAL A 77 3.47 3.00 -1.73
C VAL A 77 3.21 2.64 -3.19
N ASN A 78 2.03 2.11 -3.52
CA ASN A 78 1.66 1.79 -4.90
C ASN A 78 1.57 3.02 -5.80
N ALA A 79 0.96 4.11 -5.32
CA ALA A 79 0.91 5.38 -6.02
C ALA A 79 2.33 5.92 -6.29
N ASN A 80 3.22 5.88 -5.29
CA ASN A 80 4.62 6.30 -5.47
C ASN A 80 5.38 5.40 -6.44
N ASN A 81 5.13 4.08 -6.43
CA ASN A 81 5.71 3.17 -7.40
C ASN A 81 5.24 3.49 -8.83
N ILE A 82 3.96 3.84 -9.02
CA ILE A 82 3.43 4.29 -10.32
C ILE A 82 4.16 5.56 -10.79
N LEU A 83 4.25 6.57 -9.93
CA LEU A 83 4.89 7.85 -10.24
C LEU A 83 6.39 7.68 -10.53
N ALA A 84 7.04 6.71 -9.87
CA ALA A 84 8.43 6.35 -10.13
C ALA A 84 8.62 5.45 -11.36
N GLY A 85 7.56 5.13 -12.12
CA GLY A 85 7.62 4.24 -13.29
C GLY A 85 7.89 2.77 -12.95
N LYS A 86 7.80 2.40 -11.67
CA LYS A 86 7.99 1.02 -11.22
C LYS A 86 6.76 0.19 -11.52
N ARG A 87 7.01 -1.03 -12.00
CA ARG A 87 5.97 -2.01 -12.36
C ARG A 87 5.54 -2.91 -11.21
N GLU A 88 6.10 -2.71 -10.01
CA GLU A 88 5.80 -3.49 -8.82
C GLU A 88 4.70 -2.85 -7.96
N ARG A 89 3.87 -3.68 -7.31
CA ARG A 89 2.83 -3.24 -6.38
C ARG A 89 2.92 -4.02 -5.08
N VAL A 90 2.80 -3.33 -3.96
CA VAL A 90 2.65 -3.96 -2.64
C VAL A 90 1.24 -4.48 -2.49
N ARG A 91 1.12 -5.72 -2.01
CA ARG A 91 -0.12 -6.41 -1.69
C ARG A 91 -0.01 -7.05 -0.31
N GLN A 92 -1.11 -7.05 0.43
CA GLN A 92 -1.25 -7.90 1.61
C GLN A 92 -1.18 -9.38 1.21
N TYR A 93 -0.56 -10.22 2.05
CA TYR A 93 -0.49 -11.66 1.85
C TYR A 93 -1.88 -12.28 1.64
N ASP A 94 -2.87 -11.77 2.36
CA ASP A 94 -4.25 -12.23 2.27
C ASP A 94 -4.87 -11.97 0.89
N ASP A 95 -4.50 -10.85 0.26
CA ASP A 95 -4.94 -10.43 -1.07
C ASP A 95 -4.16 -11.13 -2.21
N LEU A 96 -3.11 -11.91 -1.92
CA LEU A 96 -2.43 -12.73 -2.93
C LEU A 96 -3.35 -13.86 -3.42
N SER A 97 -3.32 -14.15 -4.72
CA SER A 97 -4.07 -15.30 -5.24
C SER A 97 -3.48 -16.62 -4.72
N SER A 98 -4.33 -17.63 -4.56
CA SER A 98 -3.93 -18.94 -4.03
C SER A 98 -2.81 -19.60 -4.82
N GLU A 99 -2.73 -19.33 -6.13
CA GLU A 99 -1.67 -19.83 -7.02
C GLU A 99 -0.29 -19.20 -6.74
N LYS A 100 -0.26 -17.99 -6.16
CA LYS A 100 0.97 -17.24 -5.91
C LYS A 100 1.47 -17.41 -4.48
N LYS A 101 0.60 -17.76 -3.52
CA LYS A 101 1.01 -18.05 -2.12
C LYS A 101 2.09 -19.13 -1.98
N PRO A 102 2.14 -20.20 -2.80
CA PRO A 102 3.25 -21.16 -2.80
C PRO A 102 4.63 -20.55 -3.09
N GLN A 103 4.70 -19.39 -3.76
CA GLN A 103 5.98 -18.68 -3.97
C GLN A 103 6.56 -18.18 -2.63
N VAL A 104 5.70 -17.80 -1.69
CA VAL A 104 6.11 -17.45 -0.31
C VAL A 104 6.63 -18.67 0.44
N LYS A 105 6.00 -19.85 0.28
CA LYS A 105 6.47 -21.12 0.86
C LYS A 105 7.89 -21.47 0.42
N LYS A 106 8.21 -21.20 -0.84
CA LYS A 106 9.55 -21.48 -1.40
C LYS A 106 10.63 -20.64 -0.73
N LEU A 107 10.30 -19.40 -0.34
CA LEU A 107 11.20 -18.51 0.39
C LEU A 107 11.28 -18.89 1.88
N PHE A 108 10.18 -19.37 2.46
CA PHE A 108 10.07 -19.76 3.86
C PHE A 108 9.55 -21.19 4.03
N PRO A 109 10.37 -22.21 3.72
CA PRO A 109 9.93 -23.62 3.71
C PRO A 109 9.53 -24.14 5.08
N ASN A 110 10.04 -23.54 6.16
CA ASN A 110 9.77 -23.94 7.54
C ASN A 110 8.44 -23.38 8.08
N TYR A 111 7.78 -22.47 7.35
CA TYR A 111 6.55 -21.82 7.79
C TYR A 111 5.33 -22.35 7.03
N ALA A 112 4.19 -22.44 7.70
CA ALA A 112 2.94 -22.81 7.05
C ALA A 112 2.53 -21.75 6.01
N THR A 113 1.84 -22.17 4.96
CA THR A 113 1.28 -21.26 3.94
C THR A 113 -0.24 -21.30 4.04
N PRO A 114 -0.81 -20.63 5.07
CA PRO A 114 -2.24 -20.65 5.28
C PRO A 114 -2.96 -19.84 4.18
N LYS A 115 -4.25 -20.10 4.02
CA LYS A 115 -5.10 -19.31 3.11
C LYS A 115 -5.21 -17.85 3.54
N LYS A 116 -5.18 -17.57 4.84
CA LYS A 116 -5.23 -16.23 5.45
C LYS A 116 -4.22 -16.14 6.61
N ASN A 117 -3.74 -14.94 6.91
CA ASN A 117 -2.84 -14.61 8.02
C ASN A 117 -1.58 -15.48 8.06
N HIS A 118 -0.61 -15.22 7.18
CA HIS A 118 0.70 -15.86 7.28
C HIS A 118 1.42 -15.41 8.56
N GLU A 119 2.19 -16.30 9.19
CA GLU A 119 2.75 -16.02 10.53
C GLU A 119 3.84 -14.93 10.52
N ILE A 120 4.59 -14.87 9.42
CA ILE A 120 5.78 -14.02 9.27
C ILE A 120 5.77 -13.12 8.03
N VAL A 121 4.65 -13.05 7.29
CA VAL A 121 4.55 -12.21 6.09
C VAL A 121 3.20 -11.51 6.07
N ASP A 122 3.20 -10.19 6.20
CA ASP A 122 1.98 -9.39 6.05
C ASP A 122 1.87 -8.82 4.63
N TYR A 123 3.00 -8.41 4.05
CA TYR A 123 3.05 -7.77 2.74
C TYR A 123 4.08 -8.41 1.83
N ALA A 124 3.81 -8.32 0.53
CA ALA A 124 4.71 -8.71 -0.54
C ALA A 124 4.60 -7.71 -1.70
N SER A 125 5.72 -7.33 -2.31
CA SER A 125 5.66 -6.71 -3.64
C SER A 125 5.43 -7.78 -4.70
N VAL A 126 4.58 -7.47 -5.66
CA VAL A 126 4.29 -8.32 -6.81
C VAL A 126 4.62 -7.61 -8.12
N ASP A 127 5.03 -8.38 -9.13
CA ASP A 127 5.21 -7.90 -10.50
C ASP A 127 3.87 -7.71 -11.24
N GLU A 128 3.91 -7.28 -12.51
CA GLU A 128 2.72 -7.08 -13.35
C GLU A 128 1.87 -8.35 -13.54
N LYS A 129 2.47 -9.53 -13.36
CA LYS A 129 1.81 -10.84 -13.46
C LYS A 129 1.35 -11.36 -12.09
N GLY A 130 1.51 -10.56 -11.03
CA GLY A 130 1.18 -10.94 -9.66
C GLY A 130 2.15 -11.92 -9.02
N ASN A 131 3.35 -12.13 -9.58
CA ASN A 131 4.37 -12.97 -8.94
C ASN A 131 5.04 -12.21 -7.81
N VAL A 132 5.28 -12.88 -6.70
CA VAL A 132 5.96 -12.31 -5.53
C VAL A 132 7.42 -12.05 -5.87
N ILE A 133 7.86 -10.82 -5.63
CA ILE A 133 9.26 -10.40 -5.82
C ILE A 133 10.06 -10.84 -4.59
N PRO A 134 11.09 -11.70 -4.72
CA PRO A 134 11.91 -12.12 -3.58
C PRO A 134 12.57 -10.93 -2.86
N GLY A 135 12.70 -11.01 -1.54
CA GLY A 135 13.32 -9.95 -0.73
C GLY A 135 12.43 -8.73 -0.45
N THR A 136 11.19 -8.73 -0.94
CA THR A 136 10.21 -7.65 -0.68
C THR A 136 9.14 -8.03 0.35
N LEU A 137 9.30 -9.19 0.98
CA LEU A 137 8.39 -9.67 2.01
C LEU A 137 8.63 -8.86 3.30
N THR A 138 7.56 -8.27 3.81
CA THR A 138 7.61 -7.38 4.96
C THR A 138 6.65 -7.88 6.04
N GLN A 139 7.08 -7.77 7.29
CA GLN A 139 6.22 -7.91 8.46
C GLN A 139 6.01 -6.52 9.08
N SER A 140 4.74 -6.20 9.32
CA SER A 140 4.32 -5.05 10.10
C SER A 140 3.84 -5.52 11.48
N LYS A 141 4.38 -4.92 12.53
CA LYS A 141 3.94 -5.16 13.91
C LYS A 141 3.83 -3.82 14.60
N PHE A 142 2.64 -3.44 15.03
CA PHE A 142 2.49 -2.24 15.85
C PHE A 142 2.60 -2.59 17.33
N VAL A 143 3.74 -2.27 17.94
CA VAL A 143 3.97 -2.48 19.38
C VAL A 143 4.53 -1.24 20.05
N GLY A 144 4.13 -1.01 21.30
CA GLY A 144 4.55 0.21 22.03
C GLY A 144 3.65 1.41 21.75
N ARG A 145 3.86 2.48 22.52
CA ARG A 145 3.04 3.70 22.48
C ARG A 145 3.54 4.73 21.47
N ASN A 146 4.79 4.60 21.03
CA ASN A 146 5.44 5.47 20.06
C ASN A 146 6.52 4.70 19.28
N GLY A 147 7.12 5.34 18.26
CA GLY A 147 8.13 4.72 17.40
C GLY A 147 9.38 4.24 18.15
N THR A 148 9.78 4.94 19.21
CA THR A 148 10.95 4.57 20.04
C THR A 148 10.68 3.29 20.83
N GLU A 149 9.54 3.20 21.52
CA GLU A 149 9.15 1.99 22.25
C GLU A 149 8.89 0.81 21.30
N CYS A 150 8.39 1.08 20.09
CA CYS A 150 8.24 0.08 19.04
C CYS A 150 9.59 -0.52 18.63
N PHE A 151 10.57 0.34 18.36
CA PHE A 151 11.92 -0.07 18.01
C PHE A 151 12.59 -0.88 19.12
N GLU A 152 12.50 -0.42 20.38
CA GLU A 152 13.05 -1.16 21.53
C GLU A 152 12.40 -2.54 21.69
N LYS A 153 11.09 -2.64 21.47
CA LYS A 153 10.39 -3.94 21.48
C LYS A 153 10.83 -4.86 20.36
N PHE A 154 11.12 -4.33 19.17
CA PHE A 154 11.67 -5.14 18.08
C PHE A 154 13.07 -5.72 18.37
N LEU A 155 13.83 -5.12 19.29
CA LEU A 155 15.11 -5.65 19.76
C LEU A 155 14.96 -6.73 20.85
N SER A 156 13.75 -6.94 21.38
CA SER A 156 13.50 -7.95 22.41
C SER A 156 13.48 -9.37 21.83
N LYS A 157 13.69 -10.38 22.70
CA LYS A 157 13.74 -11.81 22.32
C LYS A 157 12.49 -12.28 21.57
N ASP A 158 11.33 -11.70 21.87
CA ASP A 158 10.04 -12.08 21.25
C ASP A 158 10.01 -11.80 19.74
N TYR A 159 10.85 -10.89 19.24
CA TYR A 159 10.91 -10.46 17.84
C TYR A 159 12.12 -10.98 17.08
N GLU A 160 13.03 -11.69 17.76
CA GLU A 160 14.25 -12.23 17.18
C GLU A 160 13.95 -13.17 15.99
N LYS A 161 12.79 -13.84 16.00
CA LYS A 161 12.35 -14.70 14.88
C LYS A 161 12.18 -13.94 13.57
N TYR A 162 11.79 -12.67 13.60
CA TYR A 162 11.62 -11.87 12.38
C TYR A 162 12.98 -11.44 11.83
N LEU A 163 13.89 -11.00 12.70
CA LEU A 163 15.25 -10.61 12.35
C LEU A 163 16.07 -11.79 11.80
N LYS A 164 15.98 -12.96 12.44
CA LYS A 164 16.68 -14.19 12.00
C LYS A 164 16.22 -14.68 10.62
N ASN A 165 14.98 -14.42 10.25
CA ASN A 165 14.44 -14.76 8.93
C ASN A 165 14.66 -13.65 7.89
N GLY A 166 15.46 -12.62 8.20
CA GLY A 166 15.75 -11.53 7.27
C GLY A 166 14.55 -10.67 6.93
N MET A 167 13.52 -10.65 7.78
CA MET A 167 12.31 -9.88 7.54
C MET A 167 12.59 -8.39 7.65
N LYS A 168 12.15 -7.63 6.64
CA LYS A 168 12.08 -6.18 6.75
C LYS A 168 10.96 -5.83 7.72
N MET A 169 11.31 -5.08 8.78
CA MET A 169 10.35 -4.57 9.76
C MET A 169 9.99 -3.15 9.38
N GLU A 170 8.71 -2.88 9.15
CA GLU A 170 8.23 -1.52 8.93
C GLU A 170 7.59 -0.96 10.21
N ILE A 171 7.95 0.28 10.55
CA ILE A 171 7.34 1.04 11.64
C ILE A 171 6.40 2.04 10.99
N PRO A 172 5.07 1.84 11.04
CA PRO A 172 4.13 2.77 10.44
C PRO A 172 4.17 4.11 11.19
N LEU A 173 4.67 5.16 10.55
CA LEU A 173 4.69 6.53 11.10
C LEU A 173 3.29 7.16 11.22
N LEU A 174 2.26 6.48 10.74
CA LEU A 174 0.96 7.07 10.42
C LEU A 174 -0.08 7.08 11.55
N LEU A 175 0.16 6.48 12.72
CA LEU A 175 -0.91 6.34 13.73
C LEU A 175 -1.55 7.68 14.13
N GLN A 176 -0.77 8.74 14.33
CA GLN A 176 -1.33 10.06 14.69
C GLN A 176 -2.12 10.74 13.56
N ARG A 177 -1.82 10.44 12.29
CA ARG A 177 -2.57 10.96 11.14
C ARG A 177 -3.80 10.11 10.85
N VAL A 178 -3.77 8.82 11.15
CA VAL A 178 -4.83 7.88 10.81
C VAL A 178 -5.97 7.90 11.82
N GLU A 179 -5.71 8.19 13.11
CA GLU A 179 -6.80 8.51 14.05
C GLU A 179 -7.65 9.68 13.54
N ARG A 180 -7.01 10.74 13.03
CA ARG A 180 -7.71 11.86 12.39
C ARG A 180 -8.44 11.43 11.12
N LEU A 181 -7.85 10.55 10.30
CA LEU A 181 -8.45 10.08 9.06
C LEU A 181 -9.68 9.18 9.31
N VAL A 182 -9.62 8.26 10.27
CA VAL A 182 -10.77 7.42 10.65
C VAL A 182 -11.87 8.26 11.26
N MET A 183 -11.53 9.25 12.10
CA MET A 183 -12.50 10.24 12.58
C MET A 183 -13.13 11.04 11.43
N LEU A 184 -12.33 11.49 10.45
CA LEU A 184 -12.82 12.22 9.26
C LEU A 184 -13.73 11.38 8.37
N VAL A 185 -13.38 10.11 8.11
CA VAL A 185 -14.19 9.18 7.32
C VAL A 185 -15.51 8.90 8.03
N ARG A 186 -15.49 8.72 9.36
CA ARG A 186 -16.73 8.60 10.16
C ARG A 186 -17.56 9.88 10.14
N LEU A 187 -16.93 11.05 10.21
CA LEU A 187 -17.62 12.33 10.10
C LEU A 187 -18.28 12.50 8.72
N GLN A 188 -17.56 12.14 7.66
CA GLN A 188 -18.08 12.17 6.28
C GLN A 188 -19.18 11.14 6.04
N ALA A 189 -19.09 9.94 6.62
CA ALA A 189 -20.15 8.95 6.55
C ALA A 189 -21.41 9.43 7.29
N HIS A 190 -21.24 10.02 8.48
CA HIS A 190 -22.36 10.57 9.25
C HIS A 190 -23.03 11.77 8.54
N LEU A 191 -22.24 12.65 7.90
CA LEU A 191 -22.76 13.77 7.10
C LEU A 191 -23.47 13.36 5.81
N ARG A 192 -23.32 12.12 5.34
CA ARG A 192 -24.06 11.59 4.18
C ARG A 192 -25.40 10.94 4.55
N GLU A 193 -25.61 10.67 5.83
CA GLU A 193 -26.82 10.04 6.37
C GLU A 193 -27.79 11.05 7.01
N VAL A 194 -27.44 12.35 7.05
CA VAL A 194 -28.26 13.49 7.51
C VAL A 194 -28.62 14.37 6.31
#